data_AF-A0A553C788-F1
#
_entry.id   AF-A0A553C788-F1
#
_cell.length_a   1.000
_cell.length_b   1.000
_cell.length_c   1.000
_cell.angle_alpha   90.00
_cell.angle_beta   90.00
_cell.angle_gamma   90.00
#
_symmetry.space_group_name_H-M   'P 1'
#
loop_
_entity.id
_entity.type
_entity.pdbx_description
1 polymer ?
#
loop_
_entity_poly.entity_id
_entity_poly.type
_entity_poly.pdbx_seq_one_letter_code
_entity_poly.pdbx_strand_id
1 'polypeptide(L)'
;METANILFAEIMQLELPFGYQQANCHNISHYIRTYLETKGYQCGKIWAFAPMVYSMNSSRLISFTDKKNITPTGKIDWGYHVAPILQVRIGNKVRKMVIDPGLFPKNIVRYRTWLAKLRTRKLIYLIMDSDWYLYNSSMIPNSQIQNHSNGSSTAIQPNVQLPDWFSDKLITDFFKYEDAALEQHWIEQGLAVNETAMAFYNSEIKPLLHSKINLDLVDDYKMLVGNVFNFETIFRDNNWNYEMNNDFQFKHQNIITKYRELYFLNLNKWQASLASLNEIINNNSK
;
A
#
# COMPACT_ATOMS: atom_id res chain seq x y z
N MET A 1 0.47 28.64 4.61
CA MET A 1 0.04 28.03 3.32
C MET A 1 1.22 27.88 2.36
N GLU A 2 2.00 28.94 2.16
CA GLU A 2 3.20 28.94 1.30
C GLU A 2 4.17 27.78 1.57
N THR A 3 4.65 27.63 2.81
CA THR A 3 5.54 26.51 3.19
C THR A 3 4.97 25.14 2.84
N ALA A 4 3.67 24.93 3.05
CA ALA A 4 3.04 23.64 2.72
C ALA A 4 2.98 23.38 1.21
N ASN A 5 2.85 24.42 0.39
CA ASN A 5 2.91 24.30 -1.06
C ASN A 5 4.34 24.04 -1.55
N ILE A 6 5.35 24.65 -0.92
CA ILE A 6 6.76 24.37 -1.19
C ILE A 6 7.06 22.91 -0.88
N LEU A 7 6.74 22.43 0.32
CA LEU A 7 6.92 21.02 0.71
C LEU A 7 6.20 20.08 -0.25
N PHE A 8 4.97 20.41 -0.68
CA PHE A 8 4.25 19.62 -1.67
C PHE A 8 5.00 19.58 -3.01
N ALA A 9 5.49 20.73 -3.51
CA ALA A 9 6.25 20.80 -4.75
C ALA A 9 7.55 19.99 -4.68
N GLU A 10 8.27 20.05 -3.55
CA GLU A 10 9.46 19.24 -3.34
C GLU A 10 9.13 17.75 -3.31
N ILE A 11 8.04 17.32 -2.64
CA ILE A 11 7.59 15.92 -2.65
C ILE A 11 7.28 15.44 -4.07
N MET A 12 6.73 16.30 -4.93
CA MET A 12 6.51 15.96 -6.33
C MET A 12 7.81 15.77 -7.12
N GLN A 13 8.91 16.43 -6.71
CA GLN A 13 10.24 16.27 -7.30
C GLN A 13 10.97 15.00 -6.84
N LEU A 14 10.48 14.31 -5.81
CA LEU A 14 11.02 13.02 -5.36
C LEU A 14 10.66 11.86 -6.29
N GLU A 15 9.84 12.12 -7.32
CA GLU A 15 9.41 11.14 -8.33
C GLU A 15 8.80 9.86 -7.73
N LEU A 16 8.15 9.99 -6.57
CA LEU A 16 7.47 8.87 -5.92
C LEU A 16 6.39 8.26 -6.84
N PRO A 17 6.22 6.93 -6.82
CA PRO A 17 5.37 6.21 -7.77
C PRO A 17 3.89 6.28 -7.40
N PHE A 18 3.33 7.49 -7.37
CA PHE A 18 1.90 7.75 -7.08
C PHE A 18 0.94 7.21 -8.16
N GLY A 19 1.49 6.83 -9.32
CA GLY A 19 0.72 6.33 -10.46
C GLY A 19 0.06 4.98 -10.21
N TYR A 20 0.69 4.13 -9.39
CA TYR A 20 0.18 2.80 -9.08
C TYR A 20 -0.65 2.84 -7.80
N GLN A 21 -1.96 2.70 -7.98
CA GLN A 21 -2.94 2.91 -6.91
C GLN A 21 -3.43 1.60 -6.29
N GLN A 22 -2.91 0.43 -6.67
CA GLN A 22 -3.39 -0.84 -6.13
C GLN A 22 -2.98 -1.05 -4.67
N ALA A 23 -1.81 -0.56 -4.26
CA ALA A 23 -1.21 -0.94 -2.99
C ALA A 23 -0.15 0.06 -2.50
N ASN A 24 0.45 -0.27 -1.35
CA ASN A 24 1.64 0.39 -0.79
C ASN A 24 1.47 1.87 -0.43
N CYS A 25 0.24 2.32 -0.18
CA CYS A 25 -0.02 3.68 0.30
C CYS A 25 0.64 3.97 1.65
N HIS A 26 0.78 2.97 2.52
CA HIS A 26 1.51 3.07 3.78
C HIS A 26 3.01 3.32 3.58
N ASN A 27 3.64 2.68 2.57
CA ASN A 27 5.04 2.89 2.20
C ASN A 27 5.29 4.31 1.69
N ILE A 28 4.46 4.77 0.75
CA ILE A 28 4.51 6.15 0.24
C ILE A 28 4.31 7.17 1.39
N SER A 29 3.31 6.93 2.23
CA SER A 29 3.00 7.79 3.38
C SER A 29 4.17 7.87 4.37
N HIS A 30 4.81 6.74 4.66
CA HIS A 30 5.96 6.71 5.57
C HIS A 30 7.20 7.35 4.94
N TYR A 31 7.46 7.14 3.64
CA TYR A 31 8.55 7.80 2.94
C TYR A 31 8.40 9.34 2.97
N ILE A 32 7.19 9.85 2.69
CA ILE A 32 6.91 11.29 2.78
C ILE A 32 7.12 11.80 4.21
N ARG A 33 6.73 11.03 5.22
CA ARG A 33 6.99 11.34 6.63
C ARG A 33 8.49 11.50 6.89
N THR A 34 9.32 10.55 6.45
CA THR A 34 10.78 10.62 6.60
C THR A 34 11.35 11.84 5.87
N TYR A 35 10.88 12.11 4.65
CA TYR A 35 11.29 13.31 3.91
C TYR A 35 10.96 14.61 4.67
N LEU A 36 9.75 14.74 5.21
CA LEU A 36 9.35 15.94 5.97
C LEU A 36 10.21 16.13 7.22
N GLU A 37 10.65 15.04 7.86
CA GLU A 37 11.55 15.09 9.01
C GLU A 37 12.93 15.63 8.63
N THR A 38 13.48 15.31 7.45
CA THR A 38 14.73 15.92 6.95
C THR A 38 14.65 17.45 6.86
N LYS A 39 13.43 17.98 6.69
CA LYS A 39 13.12 19.41 6.61
C LYS A 39 12.76 20.02 7.96
N GLY A 40 12.84 19.26 9.05
CA GLY A 40 12.48 19.69 10.40
C GLY A 40 10.99 19.75 10.68
N TYR A 41 10.15 19.11 9.86
CA TYR A 41 8.70 19.09 10.04
C TYR A 41 8.21 17.72 10.48
N GLN A 42 7.39 17.70 11.53
CA GLN A 42 6.62 16.53 11.92
C GLN A 42 5.26 16.52 11.22
N CYS A 43 4.76 15.34 10.89
CA CYS A 43 3.39 15.14 10.41
C CYS A 43 2.64 14.15 11.31
N GLY A 44 1.34 14.02 11.09
CA GLY A 44 0.60 12.82 11.49
C GLY A 44 0.28 11.97 10.26
N LYS A 45 -0.51 10.91 10.47
CA LYS A 45 -1.14 10.14 9.39
C LYS A 45 -2.65 10.14 9.56
N ILE A 46 -3.37 10.32 8.45
CA ILE A 46 -4.81 10.08 8.40
C ILE A 46 -5.05 8.71 7.77
N TRP A 47 -5.78 7.86 8.49
CA TRP A 47 -6.18 6.54 8.08
C TRP A 47 -7.69 6.53 7.82
N ALA A 48 -8.13 5.94 6.72
CA ALA A 48 -9.53 5.78 6.38
C ALA A 48 -9.85 4.29 6.14
N PHE A 49 -10.87 3.79 6.81
CA PHE A 49 -11.24 2.37 6.82
C PHE A 49 -12.61 2.17 6.19
N ALA A 50 -12.67 1.29 5.20
CA ALA A 50 -13.92 0.83 4.62
C ALA A 50 -14.66 -0.10 5.60
N PRO A 51 -16.00 -0.20 5.51
CA PRO A 51 -16.78 -1.09 6.36
C PRO A 51 -16.31 -2.55 6.39
N MET A 52 -15.76 -3.07 5.30
CA MET A 52 -15.16 -4.42 5.25
C MET A 52 -14.12 -4.66 6.35
N VAL A 53 -13.38 -3.62 6.74
CA VAL A 53 -12.25 -3.75 7.66
C VAL A 53 -12.67 -3.81 9.13
N TYR A 54 -13.83 -3.25 9.49
CA TYR A 54 -14.28 -3.18 10.89
C TYR A 54 -15.66 -3.83 11.14
N SER A 55 -16.29 -4.40 10.11
CA SER A 55 -17.63 -4.99 10.21
C SER A 55 -17.72 -6.31 9.45
N MET A 56 -18.02 -7.38 10.19
CA MET A 56 -18.17 -8.74 9.66
C MET A 56 -19.32 -8.88 8.66
N ASN A 57 -20.33 -8.01 8.75
CA ASN A 57 -21.56 -8.11 7.94
C ASN A 57 -21.52 -7.22 6.69
N SER A 58 -20.34 -6.74 6.28
CA SER A 58 -20.23 -5.78 5.17
C SER A 58 -19.07 -6.10 4.26
N SER A 59 -19.33 -6.35 2.97
CA SER A 59 -18.30 -6.48 1.93
C SER A 59 -17.88 -5.15 1.29
N ARG A 60 -18.30 -4.01 1.86
CA ARG A 60 -18.10 -2.69 1.25
C ARG A 60 -16.64 -2.21 1.39
N LEU A 61 -16.01 -1.98 0.24
CA LEU A 61 -14.67 -1.41 0.08
C LEU A 61 -14.73 0.06 -0.34
N ILE A 62 -13.60 0.76 -0.26
CA ILE A 62 -13.38 2.03 -0.96
C ILE A 62 -13.12 1.70 -2.42
N SER A 63 -14.02 2.08 -3.32
CA SER A 63 -13.98 1.66 -4.73
C SER A 63 -13.98 2.85 -5.68
N PHE A 64 -13.14 2.79 -6.72
CA PHE A 64 -13.11 3.77 -7.78
C PHE A 64 -12.74 3.13 -9.13
N THR A 65 -13.15 3.80 -10.21
CA THR A 65 -12.81 3.38 -11.58
C THR A 65 -11.31 3.45 -11.79
N ASP A 66 -10.73 2.36 -12.28
CA ASP A 66 -9.34 2.34 -12.69
C ASP A 66 -9.19 3.04 -14.05
N LYS A 67 -8.80 4.31 -14.01
CA LYS A 67 -8.62 5.11 -15.23
C LYS A 67 -7.50 4.61 -16.13
N LYS A 68 -6.53 3.88 -15.57
CA LYS A 68 -5.44 3.28 -16.35
C LYS A 68 -5.81 1.90 -16.87
N ASN A 69 -6.94 1.34 -16.38
CA ASN A 69 -7.41 0.00 -16.74
C ASN A 69 -6.29 -1.04 -16.57
N ILE A 70 -5.56 -0.99 -15.45
CA ILE A 70 -4.50 -1.94 -15.09
C ILE A 70 -5.11 -3.15 -14.39
N THR A 71 -6.11 -2.91 -13.54
CA THR A 71 -6.88 -3.97 -12.88
C THR A 71 -7.62 -4.85 -13.89
N PRO A 72 -7.68 -6.16 -13.65
CA PRO A 72 -8.55 -7.07 -14.42
C PRO A 72 -10.03 -6.66 -14.36
N THR A 73 -10.47 -6.13 -13.22
CA THR A 73 -11.87 -5.76 -12.97
C THR A 73 -12.24 -4.35 -13.44
N GLY A 74 -11.27 -3.54 -13.89
CA GLY A 74 -11.46 -2.13 -14.23
C GLY A 74 -11.77 -1.22 -13.03
N LYS A 75 -11.59 -1.73 -11.80
CA LYS A 75 -11.83 -1.01 -10.55
C LYS A 75 -10.69 -1.25 -9.58
N ILE A 76 -10.41 -0.22 -8.79
CA ILE A 76 -9.49 -0.32 -7.67
C ILE A 76 -10.32 -0.32 -6.39
N ASP A 77 -10.09 -1.33 -5.57
CA ASP A 77 -10.80 -1.57 -4.33
C ASP A 77 -9.81 -1.60 -3.15
N TRP A 78 -10.08 -0.79 -2.13
CA TRP A 78 -9.26 -0.69 -0.93
C TRP A 78 -10.06 -1.03 0.33
N GLY A 79 -9.47 -1.84 1.21
CA GLY A 79 -9.96 -2.01 2.58
C GLY A 79 -9.70 -0.75 3.42
N TYR A 80 -8.54 -0.12 3.24
CA TYR A 80 -8.19 1.14 3.88
C TYR A 80 -7.29 1.98 2.99
N HIS A 81 -7.15 3.27 3.31
CA HIS A 81 -6.18 4.17 2.69
C HIS A 81 -5.54 5.08 3.75
N VAL A 82 -4.27 5.40 3.56
CA VAL A 82 -3.49 6.25 4.48
C VAL A 82 -2.71 7.32 3.73
N ALA A 83 -2.62 8.51 4.33
CA ALA A 83 -1.84 9.62 3.81
C ALA A 83 -1.24 10.49 4.93
N PRO A 84 -0.11 11.18 4.70
CA PRO A 84 0.42 12.18 5.63
C PRO A 84 -0.54 13.35 5.81
N ILE A 85 -0.60 13.87 7.03
CA ILE A 85 -1.43 15.04 7.38
C ILE A 85 -0.63 16.06 8.18
N LEU A 86 -0.69 17.32 7.74
CA LEU A 86 -0.01 18.47 8.34
C LEU A 86 -1.01 19.42 8.99
N GLN A 87 -0.58 20.07 10.07
CA GLN A 87 -1.26 21.26 10.59
C GLN A 87 -0.68 22.51 9.95
N VAL A 88 -1.45 23.17 9.09
CA VAL A 88 -1.01 24.34 8.32
C VAL A 88 -1.72 25.59 8.82
N ARG A 89 -0.95 26.61 9.18
CA ARG A 89 -1.48 27.95 9.47
C ARG A 89 -1.87 28.65 8.16
N ILE A 90 -3.12 29.09 8.08
CA ILE A 90 -3.70 29.83 6.95
C ILE A 90 -4.43 31.05 7.54
N GLY A 91 -3.80 32.22 7.43
CA GLY A 91 -4.18 33.39 8.22
C GLY A 91 -4.12 33.06 9.72
N ASN A 92 -5.18 33.38 10.46
CA ASN A 92 -5.26 33.15 11.90
C ASN A 92 -5.79 31.76 12.29
N LYS A 93 -5.96 30.85 11.33
CA LYS A 93 -6.54 29.51 11.57
C LYS A 93 -5.52 28.41 11.25
N VAL A 94 -5.41 27.44 12.14
CA VAL A 94 -4.70 26.18 11.88
C VAL A 94 -5.67 25.20 11.22
N ARG A 95 -5.26 24.60 10.11
CA ARG A 95 -6.07 23.67 9.31
C ARG A 95 -5.31 22.36 9.12
N LYS A 96 -6.02 21.23 9.22
CA LYS A 96 -5.46 19.91 8.90
C LYS A 96 -5.51 19.67 7.39
N MET A 97 -4.35 19.51 6.78
CA MET A 97 -4.15 19.41 5.34
C MET A 97 -3.45 18.09 5.01
N VAL A 98 -3.96 17.35 4.03
CA VAL A 98 -3.50 16.01 3.63
C VAL A 98 -2.68 16.10 2.35
N ILE A 99 -1.53 15.45 2.36
CA ILE A 99 -0.65 15.27 1.21
C ILE A 99 -0.94 13.90 0.62
N ASP A 100 -1.59 13.85 -0.54
CA ASP A 100 -1.85 12.59 -1.25
C ASP A 100 -1.84 12.85 -2.76
N PRO A 101 -0.66 12.87 -3.39
CA PRO A 101 -0.56 13.10 -4.83
C PRO A 101 -1.23 12.00 -5.68
N GLY A 102 -1.43 10.80 -5.13
CA GLY A 102 -2.17 9.73 -5.80
C GLY A 102 -3.63 10.11 -6.05
N LEU A 103 -4.29 10.72 -5.07
CA LEU A 103 -5.67 11.20 -5.21
C LEU A 103 -5.79 12.67 -5.66
N PHE A 104 -4.81 13.49 -5.31
CA PHE A 104 -4.75 14.94 -5.51
C PHE A 104 -3.39 15.39 -6.05
N PRO A 105 -3.11 15.16 -7.34
CA PRO A 105 -1.78 15.36 -7.92
C PRO A 105 -1.34 16.83 -8.04
N LYS A 106 -2.25 17.79 -7.81
CA LYS A 106 -2.00 19.21 -8.05
C LYS A 106 -1.80 20.03 -6.78
N ASN A 107 -2.29 19.55 -5.63
CA ASN A 107 -2.31 20.37 -4.43
C ASN A 107 -2.55 19.54 -3.16
N ILE A 108 -2.01 20.03 -2.05
CA ILE A 108 -2.43 19.65 -0.71
C ILE A 108 -3.90 20.06 -0.48
N VAL A 109 -4.69 19.23 0.21
CA VAL A 109 -6.13 19.46 0.41
C VAL A 109 -6.53 19.40 1.88
N ARG A 110 -7.69 19.97 2.24
CA ARG A 110 -8.23 19.78 3.59
C ARG A 110 -8.58 18.30 3.79
N TYR A 111 -8.40 17.78 5.01
CA TYR A 111 -8.72 16.38 5.31
C TYR A 111 -10.16 15.97 4.97
N ARG A 112 -11.14 16.89 5.11
CA ARG A 112 -12.53 16.64 4.71
C ARG A 112 -12.70 16.48 3.19
N THR A 113 -11.94 17.24 2.41
CA THR A 113 -11.91 17.12 0.95
C THR A 113 -11.31 15.78 0.54
N TRP A 114 -10.26 15.34 1.25
CA TRP A 114 -9.66 14.02 1.06
C TRP A 114 -10.66 12.89 1.38
N LEU A 115 -11.31 12.92 2.55
CA LEU A 115 -12.34 11.93 2.92
C LEU A 115 -13.51 11.88 1.92
N ALA A 116 -13.96 13.04 1.43
CA ALA A 116 -15.03 13.11 0.43
C ALA A 116 -14.65 12.46 -0.92
N LYS A 117 -13.35 12.39 -1.24
CA LYS A 117 -12.85 11.74 -2.46
C LYS A 117 -12.97 10.22 -2.42
N LEU A 118 -12.89 9.61 -1.24
CA LEU A 118 -13.00 8.16 -1.03
C LEU A 118 -14.42 7.62 -1.25
N ARG A 119 -15.44 8.50 -1.31
CA ARG A 119 -16.81 8.21 -1.78
C ARG A 119 -17.49 6.97 -1.18
N THR A 120 -17.15 6.61 0.06
CA THR A 120 -17.65 5.40 0.71
C THR A 120 -18.52 5.73 1.92
N ARG A 121 -19.75 5.20 1.96
CA ARG A 121 -20.65 5.40 3.10
C ARG A 121 -20.16 4.64 4.33
N LYS A 122 -20.35 5.26 5.51
CA LYS A 122 -19.94 4.75 6.82
C LYS A 122 -18.42 4.68 7.04
N LEU A 123 -17.60 5.26 6.16
CA LEU A 123 -16.15 5.33 6.33
C LEU A 123 -15.76 5.83 7.73
N ILE A 124 -14.89 5.08 8.42
CA ILE A 124 -14.28 5.51 9.70
C ILE A 124 -12.90 6.07 9.38
N TYR A 125 -12.48 7.12 10.09
CA TYR A 125 -11.12 7.63 9.96
C TYR A 125 -10.47 7.89 11.31
N LEU A 126 -9.15 7.70 11.36
CA LEU A 126 -8.29 8.00 12.51
C LEU A 126 -7.21 8.99 12.07
N ILE A 127 -6.81 9.88 12.97
CA ILE A 127 -5.62 10.71 12.80
C ILE A 127 -4.68 10.33 13.92
N MET A 128 -3.51 9.82 13.56
CA MET A 128 -2.56 9.21 14.49
C MET A 128 -1.17 9.82 14.28
N ASP A 129 -0.28 9.58 15.24
CA ASP A 129 1.13 9.92 15.11
C ASP A 129 1.74 9.22 13.90
N SER A 130 2.76 9.84 13.33
CA SER A 130 3.34 9.39 12.08
C SER A 130 4.20 8.13 12.22
N ASP A 131 4.46 7.66 13.43
CA ASP A 131 5.26 6.44 13.67
C ASP A 131 4.47 5.17 13.37
N TRP A 132 3.13 5.22 13.44
CA TRP A 132 2.26 4.12 13.04
C TRP A 132 2.35 3.92 11.53
N TYR A 133 2.95 2.80 11.13
CA TYR A 133 3.38 2.53 9.77
C TYR A 133 2.39 1.65 9.03
N LEU A 134 2.02 0.51 9.60
CA LEU A 134 1.16 -0.50 8.97
C LEU A 134 -0.09 -0.73 9.81
N TYR A 135 -1.17 -1.11 9.15
CA TYR A 135 -2.40 -1.56 9.77
C TYR A 135 -2.69 -2.99 9.30
N ASN A 136 -3.03 -3.87 10.23
CA ASN A 136 -3.54 -5.19 9.92
C ASN A 136 -4.86 -5.45 10.66
N SER A 137 -5.73 -6.22 10.02
CA SER A 137 -6.96 -6.71 10.63
C SER A 137 -7.11 -8.19 10.33
N SER A 138 -7.20 -9.00 11.38
CA SER A 138 -7.41 -10.43 11.27
C SER A 138 -8.73 -10.80 11.93
N MET A 139 -9.50 -11.62 11.22
CA MET A 139 -10.60 -12.34 11.84
C MET A 139 -10.00 -13.56 12.52
N ILE A 140 -10.31 -13.75 13.80
CA ILE A 140 -10.09 -15.03 14.46
C ILE A 140 -11.44 -15.73 14.50
N PRO A 141 -11.68 -16.71 13.59
CA PRO A 141 -12.85 -17.54 13.68
C PRO A 141 -12.76 -18.34 14.97
N ASN A 142 -13.85 -18.39 15.71
CA ASN A 142 -13.96 -19.28 16.87
C ASN A 142 -13.69 -20.75 16.48
N SER A 143 -14.00 -21.12 15.23
CA SER A 143 -13.82 -22.46 14.67
C SER A 143 -12.38 -22.86 14.36
N GLN A 144 -11.36 -22.00 14.57
CA GLN A 144 -9.95 -22.33 14.33
C GLN A 144 -9.22 -22.91 15.55
N ILE A 145 -9.90 -23.10 16.69
CA ILE A 145 -9.45 -24.03 17.74
C ILE A 145 -9.90 -25.44 17.35
N GLN A 146 -9.46 -25.93 16.19
CA GLN A 146 -9.71 -27.32 15.79
C GLN A 146 -8.52 -28.17 16.23
N ASN A 147 -8.75 -28.99 17.26
CA ASN A 147 -7.87 -30.09 17.63
C ASN A 147 -7.75 -31.03 16.42
N HIS A 148 -6.60 -31.05 15.75
CA HIS A 148 -6.26 -32.16 14.87
C HIS A 148 -5.97 -33.39 15.74
N SER A 149 -7.03 -34.09 16.16
CA SER A 149 -6.91 -35.42 16.76
C SER A 149 -6.66 -36.47 15.68
N ASN A 150 -5.55 -36.35 14.95
CA ASN A 150 -4.99 -37.46 14.20
C ASN A 150 -3.89 -38.11 15.05
N GLY A 151 -4.32 -38.85 16.09
CA GLY A 151 -3.58 -39.99 16.63
C GLY A 151 -2.18 -39.79 17.23
N SER A 152 -1.71 -38.56 17.48
CA SER A 152 -0.43 -38.33 18.18
C SER A 152 -0.67 -37.54 19.46
N SER A 153 -0.29 -38.14 20.59
CA SER A 153 -0.55 -37.69 21.96
C SER A 153 0.25 -36.45 22.41
N THR A 154 0.59 -35.53 21.51
CA THR A 154 1.39 -34.33 21.81
C THR A 154 0.93 -33.06 21.09
N ALA A 155 -0.33 -32.99 20.66
CA ALA A 155 -0.89 -31.72 20.19
C ALA A 155 -0.97 -30.74 21.38
N ILE A 156 -0.23 -29.63 21.29
CA ILE A 156 -0.26 -28.53 22.24
C ILE A 156 -1.70 -28.02 22.28
N GLN A 157 -2.43 -28.29 23.36
CA GLN A 157 -3.75 -27.71 23.55
C GLN A 157 -3.60 -26.23 23.85
N PRO A 158 -4.34 -25.34 23.18
CA PRO A 158 -4.37 -23.94 23.57
C PRO A 158 -4.93 -23.85 25.00
N ASN A 159 -4.27 -23.06 25.85
CA ASN A 159 -4.65 -22.89 27.26
C ASN A 159 -6.05 -22.26 27.46
N VAL A 160 -6.72 -21.85 26.39
CA VAL A 160 -8.07 -21.26 26.41
C VAL A 160 -8.87 -21.81 25.23
N GLN A 161 -9.93 -22.57 25.51
CA GLN A 161 -10.96 -22.92 24.55
C GLN A 161 -12.12 -21.94 24.71
N LEU A 162 -12.38 -21.11 23.69
CA LEU A 162 -13.50 -20.17 23.72
C LEU A 162 -14.80 -20.93 23.38
N PRO A 163 -15.92 -20.68 24.08
CA PRO A 163 -17.19 -21.33 23.77
C PRO A 163 -17.71 -20.99 22.37
N ASP A 164 -18.44 -21.88 21.71
CA ASP A 164 -18.97 -21.69 20.35
C ASP A 164 -19.87 -20.45 20.19
N TRP A 165 -20.49 -19.99 21.28
CA TRP A 165 -21.31 -18.77 21.34
C TRP A 165 -20.49 -17.48 21.46
N PHE A 166 -19.17 -17.60 21.60
CA PHE A 166 -18.27 -16.45 21.61
C PHE A 166 -18.15 -15.90 20.18
N SER A 167 -18.38 -14.61 19.99
CA SER A 167 -18.40 -14.03 18.65
C SER A 167 -17.00 -14.06 18.03
N ASP A 168 -16.90 -14.33 16.72
CA ASP A 168 -15.68 -14.11 15.95
C ASP A 168 -15.07 -12.76 16.31
N LYS A 169 -13.79 -12.79 16.67
CA LYS A 169 -13.08 -11.58 17.08
C LYS A 169 -12.41 -10.97 15.88
N LEU A 170 -12.79 -9.74 15.59
CA LEU A 170 -12.03 -8.88 14.70
C LEU A 170 -10.93 -8.22 15.51
N ILE A 171 -9.68 -8.68 15.31
CA ILE A 171 -8.50 -8.08 15.93
C ILE A 171 -7.90 -7.12 14.91
N THR A 172 -7.72 -5.87 15.33
CA THR A 172 -7.11 -4.82 14.52
C THR A 172 -5.91 -4.27 15.25
N ASP A 173 -4.80 -4.11 14.56
CA ASP A 173 -3.57 -3.61 15.18
C ASP A 173 -2.78 -2.69 14.25
N PHE A 174 -2.01 -1.80 14.86
CA PHE A 174 -1.10 -0.89 14.19
C PHE A 174 0.33 -1.22 14.58
N PHE A 175 1.21 -1.22 13.59
CA PHE A 175 2.62 -1.56 13.77
C PHE A 175 3.47 -0.36 13.39
N LYS A 176 4.56 -0.15 14.14
CA LYS A 176 5.58 0.84 13.80
C LYS A 176 6.51 0.28 12.71
N TYR A 177 7.30 1.17 12.13
CA TYR A 177 8.37 0.76 11.21
C TYR A 177 9.62 0.40 12.02
N GLU A 178 9.62 -0.81 12.57
CA GLU A 178 10.68 -1.35 13.43
C GLU A 178 10.92 -2.83 13.12
N ASP A 179 11.97 -3.40 13.73
CA ASP A 179 12.37 -4.81 13.60
C ASP A 179 12.38 -5.30 12.14
N ALA A 180 11.64 -6.36 11.84
CA ALA A 180 11.58 -6.99 10.53
C ALA A 180 11.18 -6.02 9.41
N ALA A 181 10.32 -5.02 9.69
CA ALA A 181 9.93 -4.05 8.66
C ALA A 181 11.11 -3.18 8.22
N LEU A 182 11.95 -2.80 9.19
CA LEU A 182 13.17 -2.03 8.95
C LEU A 182 14.28 -2.90 8.34
N GLU A 183 14.53 -4.07 8.92
CA GLU A 183 15.58 -5.02 8.47
C GLU A 183 15.36 -5.51 7.04
N GLN A 184 14.10 -5.67 6.64
CA GLN A 184 13.74 -6.17 5.31
C GLN A 184 13.38 -5.04 4.33
N HIS A 185 13.56 -3.78 4.70
CA HIS A 185 13.37 -2.64 3.79
C HIS A 185 11.96 -2.52 3.20
N TRP A 186 10.91 -2.68 4.01
CA TRP A 186 9.53 -2.77 3.48
C TRP A 186 9.07 -1.49 2.77
N ILE A 187 9.54 -0.31 3.20
CA ILE A 187 9.24 0.95 2.49
C ILE A 187 9.79 0.89 1.07
N GLU A 188 11.06 0.53 0.95
CA GLU A 188 11.80 0.49 -0.31
C GLU A 188 11.24 -0.58 -1.25
N GLN A 189 10.89 -1.75 -0.72
CA GLN A 189 10.19 -2.80 -1.48
C GLN A 189 8.86 -2.31 -2.04
N GLY A 190 8.02 -1.66 -1.23
CA GLY A 190 6.73 -1.17 -1.68
C GLY A 190 6.83 -0.06 -2.74
N LEU A 191 7.83 0.82 -2.61
CA LEU A 191 8.12 1.83 -3.63
C LEU A 191 8.62 1.19 -4.93
N ALA A 192 9.52 0.21 -4.84
CA ALA A 192 10.02 -0.54 -6.00
C ALA A 192 8.90 -1.30 -6.72
N VAL A 193 7.96 -1.91 -5.99
CA VAL A 193 6.75 -2.54 -6.55
C VAL A 193 5.96 -1.52 -7.36
N ASN A 194 5.60 -0.40 -6.75
CA ASN A 194 4.74 0.60 -7.39
C ASN A 194 5.40 1.22 -8.63
N GLU A 195 6.70 1.50 -8.57
CA GLU A 195 7.43 2.05 -9.70
C GLU A 195 7.58 1.06 -10.85
N THR A 196 7.95 -0.19 -10.53
CA THR A 196 8.11 -1.24 -11.54
C THR A 196 6.78 -1.58 -12.20
N ALA A 197 5.68 -1.62 -11.43
CA ALA A 197 4.33 -1.79 -11.98
C ALA A 197 3.94 -0.67 -12.94
N MET A 198 4.32 0.58 -12.65
CA MET A 198 4.09 1.70 -13.56
C MET A 198 4.96 1.63 -14.82
N ALA A 199 6.22 1.22 -14.69
CA ALA A 199 7.10 1.00 -15.84
C ALA A 199 6.55 -0.10 -16.77
N PHE A 200 6.07 -1.21 -16.17
CA PHE A 200 5.42 -2.30 -16.89
C PHE A 200 4.16 -1.80 -17.60
N TYR A 201 3.28 -1.10 -16.88
CA TYR A 201 2.06 -0.56 -17.47
C TYR A 201 2.37 0.34 -18.69
N ASN A 202 3.30 1.27 -18.55
CA ASN A 202 3.61 2.23 -19.60
C ASN A 202 4.20 1.56 -20.85
N SER A 203 5.01 0.52 -20.67
CA SER A 203 5.76 -0.12 -21.76
C SER A 203 4.99 -1.27 -22.39
N GLU A 204 4.25 -2.06 -21.60
CA GLU A 204 3.66 -3.32 -22.05
C GLU A 204 2.14 -3.25 -22.16
N ILE A 205 1.44 -2.75 -21.13
CA ILE A 205 -0.05 -2.76 -21.12
C ILE A 205 -0.61 -1.62 -21.97
N LYS A 206 -0.18 -0.39 -21.72
CA LYS A 206 -0.74 0.82 -22.32
C LYS A 206 -0.75 0.79 -23.86
N PRO A 207 0.31 0.33 -24.56
CA PRO A 207 0.29 0.22 -26.02
C PRO A 207 -0.72 -0.81 -26.53
N LEU A 208 -1.05 -1.82 -25.72
CA LEU A 208 -1.92 -2.92 -26.09
C LEU A 208 -3.40 -2.68 -25.77
N LEU A 209 -3.73 -1.72 -24.89
CA LEU A 209 -5.11 -1.46 -24.44
C LEU A 209 -6.12 -1.18 -25.56
N HIS A 210 -5.67 -0.71 -26.73
CA HIS A 210 -6.52 -0.43 -27.89
C HIS A 210 -6.39 -1.48 -29.00
N SER A 211 -5.54 -2.49 -28.81
CA SER A 211 -5.36 -3.59 -29.76
C SER A 211 -6.52 -4.58 -29.65
N LYS A 212 -7.17 -4.89 -30.77
CA LYS A 212 -8.19 -5.95 -30.84
C LYS A 212 -7.60 -7.34 -31.04
N ILE A 213 -6.29 -7.43 -31.29
CA ILE A 213 -5.61 -8.68 -31.66
C ILE A 213 -4.93 -9.31 -30.42
N ASN A 214 -4.51 -8.49 -29.45
CA ASN A 214 -3.71 -8.92 -28.30
C ASN A 214 -4.52 -8.99 -26.99
N LEU A 215 -5.81 -9.32 -27.07
CA LEU A 215 -6.70 -9.30 -25.90
C LEU A 215 -6.20 -10.24 -24.80
N ASP A 216 -5.89 -11.49 -25.13
CA ASP A 216 -5.38 -12.48 -24.18
C ASP A 216 -4.09 -12.02 -23.48
N LEU A 217 -3.19 -11.34 -24.23
CA LEU A 217 -1.94 -10.83 -23.68
C LEU A 217 -2.18 -9.65 -22.73
N VAL A 218 -3.13 -8.77 -23.06
CA VAL A 218 -3.54 -7.67 -22.18
C VAL A 218 -4.12 -8.21 -20.88
N ASP A 219 -4.98 -9.23 -20.97
CA ASP A 219 -5.61 -9.82 -19.78
C ASP A 219 -4.59 -10.52 -18.89
N ASP A 220 -3.64 -11.27 -19.46
CA ASP A 220 -2.50 -11.85 -18.73
C ASP A 220 -1.69 -10.77 -17.99
N TYR A 221 -1.36 -9.67 -18.67
CA TYR A 221 -0.56 -8.59 -18.09
C TYR A 221 -1.31 -7.81 -17.02
N LYS A 222 -2.61 -7.62 -17.18
CA LYS A 222 -3.48 -7.07 -16.14
C LYS A 222 -3.57 -7.99 -14.93
N MET A 223 -3.64 -9.30 -15.15
CA MET A 223 -3.66 -10.27 -14.05
C MET A 223 -2.34 -10.26 -13.27
N LEU A 224 -1.21 -10.13 -13.97
CA LEU A 224 0.12 -10.07 -13.37
C LEU A 224 0.36 -8.76 -12.60
N VAL A 225 0.08 -7.60 -13.20
CA VAL A 225 0.47 -6.29 -12.64
C VAL A 225 -0.69 -5.53 -12.02
N GLY A 226 -1.93 -5.83 -12.39
CA GLY A 226 -3.12 -5.22 -11.79
C GLY A 226 -3.54 -5.83 -10.46
N ASN A 227 -2.94 -6.96 -10.07
CA ASN A 227 -3.07 -7.56 -8.76
C ASN A 227 -1.71 -7.51 -8.05
N VAL A 228 -1.61 -6.73 -6.97
CA VAL A 228 -0.35 -6.57 -6.22
C VAL A 228 0.18 -7.88 -5.67
N PHE A 229 -0.70 -8.81 -5.27
CA PHE A 229 -0.26 -10.11 -4.74
C PHE A 229 0.44 -10.94 -5.83
N ASN A 230 -0.09 -10.93 -7.05
CA ASN A 230 0.55 -11.59 -8.19
C ASN A 230 1.88 -10.92 -8.54
N PHE A 231 1.89 -9.59 -8.58
CA PHE A 231 3.09 -8.82 -8.84
C PHE A 231 4.20 -9.18 -7.85
N GLU A 232 3.91 -9.10 -6.55
CA GLU A 232 4.89 -9.36 -5.49
C GLU A 232 5.35 -10.82 -5.51
N THR A 233 4.42 -11.78 -5.63
CA THR A 233 4.75 -13.20 -5.73
C THR A 233 5.76 -13.46 -6.86
N ILE A 234 5.55 -12.84 -8.02
CA ILE A 234 6.35 -13.14 -9.21
C ILE A 234 7.63 -12.33 -9.25
N PHE A 235 7.58 -11.03 -9.01
CA PHE A 235 8.72 -10.13 -9.19
C PHE A 235 9.58 -9.98 -7.94
N ARG A 236 8.97 -9.87 -6.75
CA ARG A 236 9.70 -9.71 -5.49
C ARG A 236 10.14 -11.05 -4.93
N ASP A 237 9.20 -11.99 -4.83
CA ASP A 237 9.41 -13.24 -4.08
C ASP A 237 10.00 -14.37 -4.92
N ASN A 238 10.07 -14.19 -6.25
CA ASN A 238 10.51 -15.21 -7.19
C ASN A 238 9.79 -16.56 -6.98
N ASN A 239 8.47 -16.48 -6.77
CA ASN A 239 7.64 -17.61 -6.40
C ASN A 239 6.44 -17.76 -7.36
N TRP A 240 5.53 -18.67 -7.05
CA TRP A 240 4.31 -18.92 -7.81
C TRP A 240 3.08 -18.84 -6.89
N ASN A 241 1.91 -18.67 -7.50
CA ASN A 241 0.62 -18.84 -6.84
C ASN A 241 -0.36 -19.52 -7.82
N TYR A 242 -1.61 -19.70 -7.41
CA TYR A 242 -2.61 -20.41 -8.23
C TYR A 242 -2.95 -19.71 -9.55
N GLU A 243 -2.84 -18.37 -9.60
CA GLU A 243 -3.07 -17.58 -10.81
C GLU A 243 -1.80 -17.52 -11.68
N MET A 244 -0.64 -17.35 -11.05
CA MET A 244 0.68 -17.18 -11.68
C MET A 244 1.48 -18.50 -11.61
N ASN A 245 0.89 -19.56 -12.14
CA ASN A 245 1.44 -20.91 -12.11
C ASN A 245 2.63 -21.10 -13.07
N ASN A 246 3.17 -22.33 -13.14
CA ASN A 246 4.32 -22.66 -14.00
C ASN A 246 4.05 -22.38 -15.49
N ASP A 247 2.85 -22.66 -15.99
CA ASP A 247 2.50 -22.44 -17.40
C ASP A 247 2.49 -20.94 -17.73
N PHE A 248 1.91 -20.12 -16.84
CA PHE A 248 1.93 -18.67 -16.97
C PHE A 248 3.38 -18.15 -16.97
N GLN A 249 4.19 -18.59 -16.02
CA GLN A 249 5.58 -18.15 -15.91
C GLN A 249 6.42 -18.59 -17.11
N PHE A 250 6.21 -19.81 -17.62
CA PHE A 250 6.90 -20.30 -18.81
C PHE A 250 6.51 -19.48 -20.05
N LYS A 251 5.21 -19.22 -20.24
CA LYS A 251 4.68 -18.38 -21.34
C LYS A 251 5.29 -16.98 -21.32
N HIS A 252 5.49 -16.41 -20.14
CA HIS A 252 5.90 -15.01 -19.93
C HIS A 252 7.33 -14.87 -19.39
N GLN A 253 8.18 -15.90 -19.51
CA GLN A 253 9.49 -15.93 -18.85
C GLN A 253 10.39 -14.73 -19.19
N ASN A 254 10.39 -14.28 -20.45
CA ASN A 254 11.24 -13.18 -20.89
C ASN A 254 10.80 -11.85 -20.26
N ILE A 255 9.49 -11.61 -20.18
CA ILE A 255 8.95 -10.38 -19.57
C ILE A 255 9.13 -10.43 -18.06
N ILE A 256 8.97 -11.62 -17.46
CA ILE A 256 9.17 -11.81 -16.02
C ILE A 256 10.62 -11.51 -15.63
N THR A 257 11.60 -12.10 -16.33
CA THR A 257 13.03 -11.85 -16.07
C THR A 257 13.38 -10.37 -16.20
N LYS A 258 12.96 -9.72 -17.29
CA LYS A 258 13.19 -8.27 -17.51
C LYS A 258 12.69 -7.42 -16.35
N TYR A 259 11.47 -7.65 -15.87
CA TYR A 259 10.87 -6.83 -14.83
C TYR A 259 11.28 -7.25 -13.41
N ARG A 260 11.79 -8.46 -13.20
CA ARG A 260 12.53 -8.85 -11.97
C ARG A 260 13.81 -8.02 -11.85
N GLU A 261 14.60 -7.94 -12.91
CA GLU A 261 15.82 -7.11 -12.93
C GLU A 261 15.49 -5.64 -12.64
N LEU A 262 14.45 -5.10 -13.31
CA LEU A 262 14.00 -3.73 -13.07
C LEU A 262 13.51 -3.52 -11.63
N TYR A 263 12.81 -4.49 -11.04
CA TYR A 263 12.39 -4.43 -9.64
C TYR A 263 13.60 -4.30 -8.70
N PHE A 264 14.63 -5.12 -8.86
CA PHE A 264 15.83 -5.05 -8.01
C PHE A 264 16.63 -3.76 -8.23
N LEU A 265 16.69 -3.24 -9.47
CA LEU A 265 17.27 -1.93 -9.73
C LEU A 265 16.52 -0.81 -8.98
N ASN A 266 15.19 -0.84 -9.02
CA ASN A 266 14.36 0.12 -8.29
C ASN A 266 14.47 -0.05 -6.77
N LEU A 267 14.57 -1.27 -6.25
CA LEU A 267 14.78 -1.54 -4.83
C LEU A 267 16.08 -0.90 -4.35
N ASN A 268 17.19 -1.14 -5.06
CA ASN A 268 18.49 -0.54 -4.72
C ASN A 268 18.44 0.99 -4.76
N LYS A 269 17.74 1.56 -5.76
CA LYS A 269 17.52 3.01 -5.85
C LYS A 269 16.81 3.56 -4.61
N TRP A 270 15.72 2.92 -4.18
CA TRP A 270 14.95 3.38 -3.01
C TRP A 270 15.68 3.16 -1.70
N GLN A 271 16.48 2.09 -1.56
CA GLN A 271 17.38 1.89 -0.43
C GLN A 271 18.41 3.01 -0.31
N ALA A 272 19.09 3.35 -1.40
CA ALA A 272 20.04 4.48 -1.41
C ALA A 272 19.35 5.80 -1.07
N SER A 273 18.15 6.03 -1.62
CA SER A 273 17.38 7.24 -1.38
C SER A 273 16.95 7.38 0.09
N LEU A 274 16.39 6.32 0.69
CA LEU A 274 15.95 6.35 2.08
C LEU A 274 17.14 6.45 3.06
N ALA A 275 18.24 5.76 2.76
CA ALA A 275 19.48 5.88 3.54
C ALA A 275 19.99 7.33 3.57
N SER A 276 19.98 8.03 2.44
CA SER A 276 20.37 9.44 2.36
C SER A 276 19.48 10.34 3.22
N LEU A 277 18.16 10.12 3.23
CA LEU A 277 17.26 10.88 4.10
C LEU A 277 17.56 10.64 5.58
N ASN A 278 17.78 9.38 5.98
CA ASN A 278 18.10 9.03 7.36
C ASN A 278 19.43 9.60 7.82
N GLU A 279 20.44 9.69 6.94
CA GLU A 279 21.71 10.34 7.23
C GLU A 279 21.51 11.84 7.55
N ILE A 280 20.68 12.54 6.79
CA ILE A 280 20.34 13.95 7.04
C ILE A 280 19.67 14.11 8.40
N ILE A 281 18.70 13.24 8.75
CA ILE A 281 18.00 13.28 10.04
C ILE A 281 18.98 13.07 11.20
N ASN A 282 19.87 12.09 11.08
CA ASN A 282 20.87 11.80 12.10
C ASN A 282 21.86 12.95 12.29
N ASN A 283 22.22 13.66 11.21
CA ASN A 283 23.11 14.82 11.28
C ASN A 283 22.41 16.05 11.88
N ASN A 284 21.10 16.22 11.65
CA ASN A 284 20.31 17.31 12.25
C ASN A 284 20.00 17.09 13.74
N SER A 285 20.14 15.85 14.23
CA SER A 285 19.84 15.46 15.62
C SER A 285 21.05 15.51 16.55
N LYS A 286 22.24 15.81 16.02
CA LYS A 286 23.51 16.00 16.76
C LYS A 286 23.77 17.47 17.01
#